data_AF-A0A3R8T7C7-F1
#
_entry.id   AF-A0A3R8T7C7-F1
#
_cell.length_a   1.000
_cell.length_b   1.000
_cell.length_c   1.000
_cell.angle_alpha   90.00
_cell.angle_beta   90.00
_cell.angle_gamma   90.00
#
_symmetry.space_group_name_H-M   'P 1'
#
loop_
_entity.id
_entity.type
_entity.pdbx_description
1 polymer ?
#
loop_
_entity_poly.entity_id
_entity_poly.type
_entity_poly.pdbx_seq_one_letter_code
_entity_poly.pdbx_strand_id
1 'polypeptide(L)'
;MISTFKSAVVGSVLAAGLAFSGAASAGITLDTSALKSDAILQLGNVAYNVSSAAYIEFGALGNTTKLSDGQEWSETLQKYVPVPRYNMPVTKATVSIGWDLKITANSGQSSRSALQLKRGYVNVVLANFSIDFDKEIVYADVFTDGKLTKTKATIYDFDVVEPQKISFKNLVLNQSVKIGKLKLTQEAQNLLGDGLYIEEILRPQLAALDFGTISVLVTSYKRTPKANATPFTAADIPASPAP
;
A
#
# COMPACT_ATOMS: atom_id res chain seq x y z
N MET A 1 22.78 50.27 -29.54
CA MET A 1 23.10 49.01 -28.83
C MET A 1 21.81 48.29 -28.55
N ILE A 2 21.55 47.20 -29.28
CA ILE A 2 20.33 46.40 -29.17
C ILE A 2 20.67 45.21 -28.28
N SER A 3 20.07 45.14 -27.09
CA SER A 3 20.24 44.04 -26.14
C SER A 3 19.27 42.92 -26.46
N THR A 4 19.80 41.79 -26.94
CA THR A 4 19.05 40.57 -27.24
C THR A 4 18.85 39.77 -25.94
N PHE A 5 17.66 39.83 -25.36
CA PHE A 5 17.25 38.91 -24.29
C PHE A 5 16.93 37.54 -24.90
N LYS A 6 17.79 36.55 -24.63
CA LYS A 6 17.53 35.14 -24.91
C LYS A 6 16.42 34.65 -23.98
N SER A 7 15.23 34.44 -24.53
CA SER A 7 14.13 33.76 -23.84
C SER A 7 14.47 32.28 -23.68
N ALA A 8 14.73 31.84 -22.45
CA ALA A 8 14.83 30.44 -22.10
C ALA A 8 13.41 29.84 -22.03
N VAL A 9 13.07 29.02 -23.03
CA VAL A 9 11.88 28.17 -23.02
C VAL A 9 12.09 27.09 -21.97
N VAL A 10 11.68 27.35 -20.73
CA VAL A 10 11.42 26.29 -19.73
C VAL A 10 10.00 25.81 -19.99
N GLY A 11 9.88 24.91 -20.97
CA GLY A 11 8.61 24.31 -21.36
C GLY A 11 8.09 23.39 -20.26
N SER A 12 6.93 23.78 -19.73
CA SER A 12 6.03 23.00 -18.88
C SER A 12 5.66 21.67 -19.53
N VAL A 13 6.09 20.56 -18.93
CA VAL A 13 5.47 19.23 -19.17
C VAL A 13 4.50 18.97 -18.03
N LEU A 14 3.36 19.65 -18.08
CA LEU A 14 2.10 19.25 -17.43
C LEU A 14 1.12 18.92 -18.56
N ALA A 15 1.44 17.87 -19.31
CA ALA A 15 0.57 17.27 -20.31
C ALA A 15 0.53 15.75 -20.07
N ALA A 16 0.04 15.36 -18.90
CA ALA A 16 -0.50 14.02 -18.70
C ALA A 16 -2.01 14.15 -18.87
N GLY A 17 -2.53 13.63 -19.99
CA GLY A 17 -3.89 13.75 -20.52
C GLY A 17 -5.03 13.98 -19.53
N LEU A 18 -5.36 15.24 -19.26
CA LEU A 18 -6.63 15.63 -18.68
C LEU A 18 -7.65 15.79 -19.82
N ALA A 19 -8.35 14.70 -20.17
CA ALA A 19 -9.53 14.79 -21.00
C ALA A 19 -10.74 15.15 -20.11
N PHE A 20 -11.19 16.40 -20.17
CA PHE A 20 -12.43 16.85 -19.53
C PHE A 20 -13.62 16.56 -20.45
N SER A 21 -14.34 15.46 -20.22
CA SER A 21 -15.69 15.26 -20.74
C SER A 21 -16.69 15.52 -19.62
N GLY A 22 -17.61 16.46 -19.83
CA GLY A 22 -18.51 16.95 -18.80
C GLY A 22 -19.57 15.95 -18.30
N ALA A 23 -20.08 16.30 -17.12
CA ALA A 23 -21.22 15.77 -16.37
C ALA A 23 -21.03 14.45 -15.59
N ALA A 24 -21.25 14.57 -14.27
CA ALA A 24 -21.09 13.60 -13.18
C ALA A 24 -19.63 13.23 -12.83
N SER A 25 -19.33 13.21 -11.53
CA SER A 25 -18.05 12.91 -10.88
C SER A 25 -17.50 11.52 -11.29
N ALA A 26 -17.00 11.40 -12.51
CA ALA A 26 -16.27 10.23 -12.97
C ALA A 26 -14.86 10.28 -12.40
N GLY A 27 -14.50 9.30 -11.56
CA GLY A 27 -13.16 9.20 -11.00
C GLY A 27 -12.10 9.14 -12.10
N ILE A 28 -11.10 10.00 -12.02
CA ILE A 28 -9.95 10.07 -12.91
C ILE A 28 -8.88 9.12 -12.37
N THR A 29 -8.52 8.09 -13.12
CA THR A 29 -7.39 7.21 -12.79
C THR A 29 -6.09 7.76 -13.35
N LEU A 30 -5.13 7.98 -12.47
CA LEU A 30 -3.80 8.52 -12.74
C LEU A 30 -2.76 7.39 -12.64
N ASP A 31 -1.85 7.30 -13.61
CA ASP A 31 -0.64 6.49 -13.49
C ASP A 31 0.40 7.23 -12.64
N THR A 32 0.72 6.67 -11.48
CA THR A 32 1.65 7.24 -10.50
C THR A 32 2.98 6.48 -10.44
N SER A 33 3.22 5.51 -11.33
CA SER A 33 4.42 4.66 -11.34
C SER A 33 5.74 5.44 -11.47
N ALA A 34 5.71 6.56 -12.20
CA ALA A 34 6.83 7.47 -12.39
C ALA A 34 6.92 8.58 -11.32
N LEU A 35 5.98 8.63 -10.37
CA LEU A 35 5.90 9.63 -9.32
C LEU A 35 6.39 9.08 -7.97
N LYS A 36 6.89 9.96 -7.10
CA LYS A 36 7.14 9.64 -5.69
C LYS A 36 5.80 9.54 -4.98
N SER A 37 5.28 8.32 -5.02
CA SER A 37 3.94 7.94 -4.62
C SER A 37 4.04 6.67 -3.79
N ASP A 38 4.11 6.80 -2.48
CA ASP A 38 4.50 5.74 -1.55
C ASP A 38 3.33 5.40 -0.63
N ALA A 39 3.06 4.11 -0.42
CA ALA A 39 2.18 3.62 0.63
C ALA A 39 3.03 2.84 1.64
N ILE A 40 3.16 3.38 2.84
CA ILE A 40 4.01 2.81 3.88
C ILE A 40 3.13 2.06 4.87
N LEU A 41 3.25 0.73 4.89
CA LEU A 41 2.72 -0.12 5.95
C LEU A 41 3.68 -0.10 7.13
N GLN A 42 3.17 0.27 8.31
CA GLN A 42 3.84 0.06 9.59
C GLN A 42 3.01 -0.94 10.38
N LEU A 43 3.61 -2.08 10.74
CA LEU A 43 2.91 -3.09 11.52
C LEU A 43 2.63 -2.62 12.93
N GLY A 44 1.46 -3.00 13.45
CA GLY A 44 1.07 -2.82 14.84
C GLY A 44 1.90 -3.72 15.77
N ASN A 45 2.32 -3.22 16.93
CA ASN A 45 3.24 -3.91 17.81
C ASN A 45 2.65 -5.22 18.37
N VAL A 46 1.37 -5.23 18.74
CA VAL A 46 0.69 -6.44 19.23
C VAL A 46 0.59 -7.47 18.10
N ALA A 47 0.12 -7.06 16.92
CA ALA A 47 0.01 -7.97 15.78
C ALA A 47 1.37 -8.53 15.35
N TYR A 48 2.40 -7.70 15.30
CA TYR A 48 3.75 -8.12 14.96
C TYR A 48 4.33 -9.07 16.01
N ASN A 49 4.18 -8.78 17.30
CA ASN A 49 4.70 -9.63 18.37
C ASN A 49 3.98 -10.98 18.42
N VAL A 50 2.65 -11.00 18.24
CA VAL A 50 1.87 -12.26 18.18
C VAL A 50 2.27 -13.07 16.94
N SER A 51 2.42 -12.41 15.79
CA SER A 51 2.88 -13.06 14.55
C SER A 51 4.29 -13.65 14.74
N SER A 52 5.20 -12.90 15.35
CA SER A 52 6.56 -13.35 15.65
C SER A 52 6.58 -14.53 16.63
N ALA A 53 5.73 -14.50 17.67
CA ALA A 53 5.55 -15.61 18.61
C ALA A 53 4.97 -16.87 17.93
N ALA A 54 4.19 -16.70 16.87
CA ALA A 54 3.70 -17.77 16.00
C ALA A 54 4.72 -18.21 14.92
N TYR A 55 5.95 -17.70 14.98
CA TYR A 55 7.03 -17.93 14.01
C TYR A 55 6.71 -17.44 12.59
N ILE A 56 5.91 -16.38 12.48
CA ILE A 56 5.59 -15.72 11.20
C ILE A 56 6.58 -14.57 10.97
N GLU A 57 7.34 -14.68 9.88
CA GLU A 57 8.28 -13.67 9.39
C GLU A 57 7.69 -12.89 8.22
N PHE A 58 8.02 -11.60 8.12
CA PHE A 58 7.55 -10.71 7.05
C PHE A 58 8.68 -10.33 6.08
N GLY A 59 8.50 -10.64 4.80
CA GLY A 59 9.45 -10.36 3.72
C GLY A 59 8.91 -9.37 2.70
N ALA A 60 9.79 -8.52 2.16
CA ALA A 60 9.46 -7.62 1.06
C ALA A 60 9.73 -8.31 -0.28
N LEU A 61 8.77 -8.28 -1.21
CA LEU A 61 8.90 -8.82 -2.56
C LEU A 61 8.45 -7.81 -3.63
N GLY A 62 8.94 -7.99 -4.85
CA GLY A 62 8.60 -7.16 -6.01
C GLY A 62 9.01 -5.69 -5.84
N ASN A 63 8.06 -4.75 -5.97
CA ASN A 63 8.32 -3.32 -5.76
C ASN A 63 8.45 -2.92 -4.28
N THR A 64 8.08 -3.81 -3.35
CA THR A 64 8.10 -3.51 -1.92
C THR A 64 9.54 -3.38 -1.43
N THR A 65 9.82 -2.36 -0.62
CA THR A 65 11.10 -2.22 0.06
C THR A 65 10.92 -2.17 1.57
N LYS A 66 11.77 -2.89 2.31
CA LYS A 66 11.84 -2.75 3.77
C LYS A 66 12.49 -1.41 4.11
N LEU A 67 11.83 -0.64 4.96
CA LEU A 67 12.37 0.60 5.52
C LEU A 67 13.03 0.33 6.88
N SER A 68 13.69 1.35 7.44
CA SER A 68 14.07 1.32 8.86
C SER A 68 12.85 1.12 9.74
N ASP A 69 12.98 0.30 10.78
CA ASP A 69 11.91 0.01 11.71
C ASP A 69 11.32 1.31 12.31
N GLY A 70 10.00 1.34 12.39
CA GLY A 70 9.24 2.40 13.06
C GLY A 70 9.28 2.21 14.57
N GLN A 71 8.72 3.19 15.27
CA GLN A 71 8.51 3.11 16.71
C GLN A 71 7.01 3.17 16.97
N GLU A 72 6.53 2.27 17.82
CA GLU A 72 5.13 2.24 18.24
C GLU A 72 5.05 2.11 19.76
N TRP A 73 4.12 2.83 20.37
CA TRP A 73 3.93 2.80 21.82
C TRP A 73 3.33 1.45 22.25
N SER A 74 3.99 0.75 23.17
CA SER A 74 3.42 -0.42 23.83
C SER A 74 2.82 -0.02 25.18
N GLU A 75 1.50 -0.14 25.30
CA GLU A 75 0.82 0.08 26.58
C GLU A 75 1.26 -0.94 27.64
N THR A 76 1.52 -2.19 27.25
CA THR A 76 1.97 -3.24 28.17
C THR A 76 3.38 -2.97 28.71
N LEU A 77 4.30 -2.52 27.86
CA LEU A 77 5.70 -2.31 28.25
C LEU A 77 6.01 -0.86 28.64
N GLN A 78 5.05 0.05 28.51
CA GLN A 78 5.18 1.50 28.77
C GLN A 78 6.39 2.13 28.08
N LYS A 79 6.68 1.69 26.85
CA LYS A 79 7.81 2.17 26.04
C LYS A 79 7.53 2.04 24.55
N TYR A 80 8.28 2.80 23.76
CA TYR A 80 8.33 2.59 22.31
C TYR A 80 9.06 1.29 21.98
N VAL A 81 8.47 0.52 21.08
CA VAL A 81 9.02 -0.73 20.55
C VAL A 81 9.25 -0.62 19.04
N PRO A 82 10.36 -1.17 18.52
CA PRO A 82 10.61 -1.19 17.10
C PRO A 82 9.63 -2.13 16.40
N VAL A 83 9.03 -1.65 15.30
CA VAL A 83 8.12 -2.42 14.46
C VAL A 83 8.51 -2.29 12.99
N PRO A 84 8.40 -3.35 12.18
CA PRO A 84 8.85 -3.31 10.80
C PRO A 84 7.97 -2.40 9.94
N ARG A 85 8.61 -1.80 8.93
CA ARG A 85 7.97 -0.90 7.97
C ARG A 85 8.29 -1.30 6.55
N TYR A 86 7.27 -1.25 5.69
CA TYR A 86 7.38 -1.63 4.28
C TYR A 86 6.81 -0.52 3.41
N ASN A 87 7.61 -0.04 2.46
CA ASN A 87 7.13 0.86 1.43
C ASN A 87 6.63 0.07 0.23
N MET A 88 5.41 0.34 -0.20
CA MET A 88 4.76 -0.24 -1.35
C MET A 88 4.40 0.89 -2.33
N PRO A 89 5.21 1.11 -3.37
CA PRO A 89 4.98 2.16 -4.35
C PRO A 89 3.57 2.10 -4.96
N VAL A 90 2.83 3.19 -4.84
CA VAL A 90 1.53 3.35 -5.50
C VAL A 90 1.78 3.62 -6.98
N THR A 91 1.27 2.72 -7.80
CA THR A 91 1.40 2.71 -9.27
C THR A 91 0.20 3.33 -9.98
N LYS A 92 -0.98 3.31 -9.35
CA LYS A 92 -2.19 3.99 -9.84
C LYS A 92 -2.97 4.59 -8.69
N ALA A 93 -3.60 5.73 -8.93
CA ALA A 93 -4.53 6.35 -8.00
C ALA A 93 -5.78 6.81 -8.75
N THR A 94 -6.97 6.59 -8.19
CA THR A 94 -8.22 7.12 -8.73
C THR A 94 -8.71 8.24 -7.84
N VAL A 95 -9.02 9.38 -8.43
CA VAL A 95 -9.47 10.58 -7.71
C VAL A 95 -10.74 11.14 -8.33
N SER A 96 -11.63 11.70 -7.53
CA SER A 96 -12.83 12.41 -7.96
C SER A 96 -12.68 13.90 -7.71
N ILE A 97 -13.27 14.72 -8.57
CA ILE A 97 -13.29 16.17 -8.43
C ILE A 97 -14.74 16.57 -8.15
N GLY A 98 -14.99 17.06 -6.93
CA GLY A 98 -16.29 17.57 -6.52
C GLY A 98 -16.67 18.87 -7.23
N TRP A 99 -17.94 19.23 -7.16
CA TRP A 99 -18.45 20.51 -7.67
C TRP A 99 -17.82 21.72 -6.96
N ASP A 100 -17.32 21.51 -5.74
CA ASP A 100 -16.58 22.47 -4.93
C ASP A 100 -15.06 22.47 -5.23
N LEU A 101 -14.66 21.84 -6.34
CA LEU A 101 -13.26 21.63 -6.77
C LEU A 101 -12.41 20.85 -5.76
N LYS A 102 -13.01 20.23 -4.74
CA LYS A 102 -12.27 19.35 -3.84
C LYS A 102 -11.93 18.05 -4.56
N ILE A 103 -10.66 17.68 -4.49
CA ILE A 103 -10.15 16.42 -5.03
C ILE A 103 -10.17 15.38 -3.89
N THR A 104 -10.85 14.27 -4.12
CA THR A 104 -10.96 13.16 -3.17
C THR A 104 -10.34 11.90 -3.77
N ALA A 105 -9.59 11.13 -3.00
CA ALA A 105 -9.04 9.84 -3.38
C ALA A 105 -10.13 8.78 -3.25
N ASN A 106 -10.43 8.08 -4.33
CA ASN A 106 -11.36 6.95 -4.30
C ASN A 106 -10.61 5.64 -4.07
N SER A 107 -9.47 5.47 -4.74
CA SER A 107 -8.66 4.24 -4.61
C SER A 107 -7.19 4.46 -4.94
N GLY A 108 -6.36 3.51 -4.48
CA GLY A 108 -4.94 3.41 -4.83
C GLY A 108 -4.56 1.97 -5.15
N GLN A 109 -3.54 1.77 -6.00
CA GLN A 109 -3.03 0.44 -6.36
C GLN A 109 -1.51 0.43 -6.32
N SER A 110 -0.93 -0.56 -5.64
CA SER A 110 0.51 -0.82 -5.59
C SER A 110 0.85 -2.10 -6.35
N SER A 111 0.78 -2.02 -7.69
CA SER A 111 1.08 -3.15 -8.59
C SER A 111 2.51 -3.65 -8.37
N ARG A 112 2.70 -4.96 -8.51
CA ARG A 112 3.96 -5.66 -8.26
C ARG A 112 4.52 -5.53 -6.84
N SER A 113 3.89 -4.79 -5.94
CA SER A 113 4.30 -4.75 -4.54
C SER A 113 3.74 -5.97 -3.83
N ALA A 114 4.58 -6.69 -3.10
CA ALA A 114 4.22 -7.89 -2.39
C ALA A 114 4.81 -7.92 -0.97
N LEU A 115 4.04 -8.50 -0.04
CA LEU A 115 4.45 -8.81 1.32
C LEU A 115 4.35 -10.33 1.50
N GLN A 116 5.48 -10.95 1.79
CA GLN A 116 5.55 -12.37 2.10
C GLN A 116 5.37 -12.57 3.61
N LEU A 117 4.52 -13.50 3.99
CA LEU A 117 4.38 -14.04 5.33
C LEU A 117 4.91 -15.48 5.29
N LYS A 118 5.92 -15.79 6.09
CA LYS A 118 6.57 -17.10 6.11
C LYS A 118 6.48 -17.72 7.50
N ARG A 119 6.11 -18.99 7.60
CA ARG A 119 6.13 -19.76 8.84
C ARG A 119 6.80 -21.11 8.59
N GLY A 120 8.03 -21.28 9.06
CA GLY A 120 8.83 -22.46 8.72
C GLY A 120 9.02 -22.61 7.20
N TYR A 121 8.52 -23.71 6.63
CA TYR A 121 8.61 -24.01 5.18
C TYR A 121 7.43 -23.47 4.36
N VAL A 122 6.36 -23.04 5.03
CA VAL A 122 5.14 -22.57 4.35
C VAL A 122 5.18 -21.05 4.22
N ASN A 123 4.61 -20.53 3.15
CA ASN A 123 4.51 -19.09 2.96
C ASN A 123 3.23 -18.70 2.22
N VAL A 124 2.74 -17.51 2.56
CA VAL A 124 1.68 -16.81 1.87
C VAL A 124 2.22 -15.48 1.38
N VAL A 125 1.97 -15.13 0.13
CA VAL A 125 2.35 -13.83 -0.42
C VAL A 125 1.08 -13.03 -0.71
N LEU A 126 0.99 -11.85 -0.12
CA LEU A 126 -0.02 -10.85 -0.44
C LEU A 126 0.59 -9.88 -1.44
N ALA A 127 -0.01 -9.70 -2.62
CA ALA A 127 0.55 -8.85 -3.66
C ALA A 127 -0.49 -8.00 -4.38
N ASN A 128 -0.03 -7.07 -5.23
CA ASN A 128 -0.89 -6.22 -6.05
C ASN A 128 -1.96 -5.49 -5.22
N PHE A 129 -1.51 -4.89 -4.11
CA PHE A 129 -2.41 -4.26 -3.15
C PHE A 129 -3.27 -3.19 -3.80
N SER A 130 -4.53 -3.11 -3.39
CA SER A 130 -5.40 -1.99 -3.71
C SER A 130 -6.19 -1.53 -2.50
N ILE A 131 -6.42 -0.23 -2.40
CA ILE A 131 -7.22 0.38 -1.32
C ILE A 131 -8.46 0.97 -1.97
N ASP A 132 -9.61 0.70 -1.38
CA ASP A 132 -10.90 1.32 -1.71
C ASP A 132 -11.32 2.16 -0.50
N PHE A 133 -11.24 3.50 -0.63
CA PHE A 133 -11.56 4.42 0.46
C PHE A 133 -13.06 4.56 0.69
N ASP A 134 -13.89 4.24 -0.29
CA ASP A 134 -15.34 4.31 -0.17
C ASP A 134 -15.89 3.09 0.58
N LYS A 135 -15.27 1.92 0.37
CA LYS A 135 -15.61 0.67 1.09
C LYS A 135 -14.82 0.45 2.37
N GLU A 136 -13.79 1.24 2.60
CA GLU A 136 -12.86 1.08 3.73
C GLU A 136 -12.17 -0.30 3.78
N ILE A 137 -11.82 -0.83 2.59
CA ILE A 137 -11.20 -2.16 2.44
C ILE A 137 -9.86 -2.07 1.70
N VAL A 138 -8.86 -2.80 2.23
CA VAL A 138 -7.62 -3.15 1.51
C VAL A 138 -7.77 -4.53 0.88
N TYR A 139 -7.48 -4.64 -0.41
CA TYR A 139 -7.44 -5.88 -1.15
C TYR A 139 -6.02 -6.28 -1.54
N ALA A 140 -5.80 -7.57 -1.75
CA ALA A 140 -4.58 -8.10 -2.37
C ALA A 140 -4.88 -9.39 -3.15
N ASP A 141 -4.01 -9.72 -4.10
CA ASP A 141 -3.89 -11.07 -4.62
C ASP A 141 -3.15 -11.93 -3.59
N VAL A 142 -3.64 -13.15 -3.38
CA VAL A 142 -3.08 -14.10 -2.41
C VAL A 142 -2.47 -15.27 -3.15
N PHE A 143 -1.20 -15.52 -2.85
CA PHE A 143 -0.46 -16.67 -3.36
C PHE A 143 -0.10 -17.59 -2.20
N THR A 144 -0.34 -18.88 -2.37
CA THR A 144 0.01 -19.94 -1.42
C THR A 144 0.82 -20.98 -2.16
N ASP A 145 1.90 -21.48 -1.55
CA ASP A 145 2.79 -22.48 -2.15
C ASP A 145 3.25 -22.11 -3.58
N GLY A 146 3.57 -20.83 -3.78
CA GLY A 146 4.05 -20.31 -5.05
C GLY A 146 2.98 -20.19 -6.15
N LYS A 147 1.70 -20.40 -5.86
CA LYS A 147 0.59 -20.34 -6.83
C LYS A 147 -0.41 -19.27 -6.42
N LEU A 148 -1.04 -18.63 -7.41
CA LEU A 148 -2.15 -17.71 -7.17
C LEU A 148 -3.36 -18.49 -6.67
N THR A 149 -3.78 -18.24 -5.44
CA THR A 149 -4.93 -18.90 -4.79
C THR A 149 -6.18 -18.06 -4.94
N LYS A 150 -6.06 -16.74 -4.81
CA LYS A 150 -7.19 -15.81 -4.87
C LYS A 150 -6.77 -14.46 -5.45
N THR A 151 -7.52 -13.95 -6.40
CA THR A 151 -7.36 -12.58 -6.90
C THR A 151 -8.21 -11.61 -6.09
N LYS A 152 -7.66 -10.44 -5.75
CA LYS A 152 -8.38 -9.34 -5.09
C LYS A 152 -9.20 -9.80 -3.87
N ALA A 153 -8.59 -10.62 -3.01
CA ALA A 153 -9.15 -10.97 -1.72
C ALA A 153 -9.28 -9.72 -0.84
N THR A 154 -10.31 -9.65 -0.02
CA THR A 154 -10.41 -8.66 1.07
C THR A 154 -9.39 -9.03 2.14
N ILE A 155 -8.48 -8.10 2.48
CA ILE A 155 -7.41 -8.35 3.45
C ILE A 155 -7.67 -7.62 4.75
N TYR A 156 -7.84 -6.30 4.69
CA TYR A 156 -8.08 -5.49 5.88
C TYR A 156 -9.33 -4.63 5.73
N ASP A 157 -10.14 -4.58 6.78
CA ASP A 157 -10.99 -3.42 7.06
C ASP A 157 -10.15 -2.35 7.77
N PHE A 158 -10.46 -1.07 7.56
CA PHE A 158 -9.69 0.02 8.16
C PHE A 158 -10.54 1.22 8.55
N ASP A 159 -10.02 2.03 9.47
CA ASP A 159 -10.54 3.37 9.75
C ASP A 159 -9.63 4.43 9.10
N VAL A 160 -10.22 5.52 8.63
CA VAL A 160 -9.46 6.72 8.23
C VAL A 160 -8.99 7.45 9.50
N VAL A 161 -7.68 7.41 9.77
CA VAL A 161 -7.07 8.03 10.96
C VAL A 161 -6.72 9.49 10.70
N GLU A 162 -6.13 9.78 9.54
CA GLU A 162 -5.92 11.15 9.09
C GLU A 162 -6.61 11.32 7.74
N PRO A 163 -7.62 12.20 7.66
CA PRO A 163 -8.36 12.41 6.43
C PRO A 163 -7.42 12.92 5.35
N GLN A 164 -7.84 12.71 4.10
CA GLN A 164 -7.07 13.15 2.97
C GLN A 164 -6.79 14.65 3.03
N LYS A 165 -5.52 15.00 2.84
CA LYS A 165 -5.05 16.38 2.71
C LYS A 165 -4.40 16.57 1.36
N ILE A 166 -4.68 17.70 0.74
CA ILE A 166 -4.03 18.14 -0.49
C ILE A 166 -3.34 19.46 -0.20
N SER A 167 -2.07 19.55 -0.61
CA SER A 167 -1.30 20.78 -0.48
C SER A 167 -0.48 21.04 -1.74
N PHE A 168 -0.34 22.31 -2.08
CA PHE A 168 0.47 22.79 -3.19
C PHE A 168 1.64 23.63 -2.65
N LYS A 169 2.63 22.96 -2.06
CA LYS A 169 3.80 23.65 -1.51
C LYS A 169 4.86 23.74 -2.61
N ASN A 170 5.35 24.95 -2.89
CA ASN A 170 6.38 25.19 -3.91
C ASN A 170 6.05 24.62 -5.30
N LEU A 171 4.78 24.76 -5.73
CA LEU A 171 4.26 24.20 -6.99
C LEU A 171 4.30 22.66 -7.08
N VAL A 172 4.46 21.98 -5.95
CA VAL A 172 4.42 20.52 -5.86
C VAL A 172 3.08 20.12 -5.24
N LEU A 173 2.32 19.34 -5.99
CA LEU A 173 1.12 18.69 -5.49
C LEU A 173 1.55 17.59 -4.52
N ASN A 174 1.01 17.62 -3.30
CA ASN A 174 1.14 16.56 -2.31
C ASN A 174 -0.26 16.16 -1.85
N GLN A 175 -0.53 14.87 -1.90
CA GLN A 175 -1.75 14.26 -1.41
C GLN A 175 -1.37 13.22 -0.37
N SER A 176 -1.90 13.34 0.83
CA SER A 176 -1.62 12.43 1.93
C SER A 176 -2.90 11.92 2.56
N VAL A 177 -2.91 10.65 2.94
CA VAL A 177 -3.97 10.02 3.75
C VAL A 177 -3.34 8.97 4.65
N LYS A 178 -3.87 8.81 5.86
CA LYS A 178 -3.44 7.76 6.77
C LYS A 178 -4.64 6.94 7.21
N ILE A 179 -4.55 5.65 6.96
CA ILE A 179 -5.52 4.67 7.46
C ILE A 179 -4.86 3.83 8.56
N GLY A 180 -5.67 3.31 9.47
CA GLY A 180 -5.19 2.53 10.59
C GLY A 180 -6.27 1.62 11.14
N LYS A 181 -5.99 1.01 12.29
CA LYS A 181 -6.84 -0.05 12.86
C LYS A 181 -7.10 -1.15 11.83
N LEU A 182 -6.02 -1.59 11.18
CA LEU A 182 -6.12 -2.60 10.13
C LEU A 182 -6.58 -3.91 10.75
N LYS A 183 -7.82 -4.32 10.50
CA LYS A 183 -8.40 -5.58 11.00
C LYS A 183 -8.48 -6.59 9.88
N LEU A 184 -7.96 -7.79 10.09
CA LEU A 184 -8.08 -8.84 9.08
C LEU A 184 -9.56 -9.20 8.86
N THR A 185 -10.01 -9.16 7.62
CA THR A 185 -11.36 -9.64 7.28
C THR A 185 -11.47 -11.14 7.51
N GLN A 186 -12.69 -11.67 7.58
CA GLN A 186 -12.89 -13.12 7.71
C GLN A 186 -12.29 -13.91 6.53
N GLU A 187 -12.33 -13.35 5.32
CA GLU A 187 -11.70 -13.95 4.13
C GLU A 187 -10.18 -14.02 4.32
N ALA A 188 -9.56 -12.94 4.80
CA ALA A 188 -8.13 -12.87 5.05
C ALA A 188 -7.69 -13.87 6.13
N GLN A 189 -8.46 -13.97 7.22
CA GLN A 189 -8.18 -14.94 8.31
C GLN A 189 -8.19 -16.38 7.79
N ASN A 190 -9.12 -16.72 6.91
CA ASN A 190 -9.20 -18.06 6.32
C ASN A 190 -8.02 -18.31 5.37
N LEU A 191 -7.77 -17.38 4.44
CA LEU A 191 -6.69 -17.52 3.45
C LEU A 191 -5.30 -17.59 4.10
N LEU A 192 -5.02 -16.70 5.07
CA LEU A 192 -3.77 -16.71 5.82
C LEU A 192 -3.70 -17.91 6.76
N GLY A 193 -4.82 -18.27 7.40
CA GLY A 193 -4.88 -19.41 8.30
C GLY A 193 -4.63 -20.73 7.60
N ASP A 194 -5.23 -20.94 6.43
CA ASP A 194 -4.99 -22.13 5.60
C ASP A 194 -3.55 -22.15 5.08
N GLY A 195 -3.07 -21.04 4.51
CA GLY A 195 -1.75 -20.98 3.89
C GLY A 195 -0.57 -21.00 4.87
N LEU A 196 -0.78 -20.58 6.13
CA LEU A 196 0.23 -20.63 7.19
C LEU A 196 0.01 -21.78 8.18
N TYR A 197 -0.96 -22.67 7.91
CA TYR A 197 -1.33 -23.78 8.80
C TYR A 197 -1.61 -23.33 10.24
N ILE A 198 -2.36 -22.24 10.38
CA ILE A 198 -2.86 -21.75 11.67
C ILE A 198 -4.16 -22.49 11.97
N GLU A 199 -4.21 -23.10 13.16
CA GLU A 199 -5.39 -23.82 13.63
C GLU A 199 -6.64 -22.93 13.62
N GLU A 200 -7.77 -23.52 13.22
CA GLU A 200 -9.03 -22.80 13.04
C GLU A 200 -9.47 -22.04 14.30
N ILE A 201 -9.25 -22.62 15.49
CA ILE A 201 -9.59 -22.01 16.78
C ILE A 201 -8.80 -20.72 17.08
N LEU A 202 -7.63 -20.55 16.46
CA LEU A 202 -6.78 -19.37 16.66
C LEU A 202 -7.08 -18.25 15.66
N ARG A 203 -7.77 -18.54 14.55
CA ARG A 203 -8.04 -17.57 13.48
C ARG A 203 -8.87 -16.36 13.94
N PRO A 204 -9.95 -16.52 14.73
CA PRO A 204 -10.73 -15.38 15.22
C PRO A 204 -9.93 -14.40 16.08
N GLN A 205 -8.86 -14.88 16.75
CA GLN A 205 -8.00 -13.99 17.53
C GLN A 205 -7.21 -13.03 16.65
N LEU A 206 -6.90 -13.43 15.41
CA LEU A 206 -6.25 -12.55 14.44
C LEU A 206 -7.15 -11.39 14.03
N ALA A 207 -8.47 -11.57 14.00
CA ALA A 207 -9.45 -10.51 13.72
C ALA A 207 -9.42 -9.39 14.77
N ALA A 208 -9.12 -9.72 16.01
CA ALA A 208 -9.11 -8.77 17.12
C ALA A 208 -7.84 -7.89 17.11
N LEU A 209 -6.79 -8.30 16.41
CA LEU A 209 -5.51 -7.60 16.38
C LEU A 209 -5.59 -6.37 15.47
N ASP A 210 -4.92 -5.29 15.87
CA ASP A 210 -4.65 -4.17 14.97
C ASP A 210 -3.32 -4.42 14.26
N PHE A 211 -3.38 -4.64 12.94
CA PHE A 211 -2.21 -4.88 12.11
C PHE A 211 -1.42 -3.60 11.81
N GLY A 212 -1.88 -2.43 12.24
CA GLY A 212 -1.12 -1.19 12.24
C GLY A 212 -1.72 -0.11 11.35
N THR A 213 -0.87 0.54 10.54
CA THR A 213 -1.28 1.69 9.74
C THR A 213 -0.69 1.66 8.34
N ILE A 214 -1.41 2.25 7.38
CA ILE A 214 -0.89 2.56 6.05
C ILE A 214 -0.94 4.08 5.86
N SER A 215 0.24 4.66 5.65
CA SER A 215 0.39 6.09 5.31
C SER A 215 0.67 6.22 3.83
N VAL A 216 -0.23 6.86 3.09
CA VAL A 216 -0.08 7.11 1.66
C VAL A 216 0.34 8.55 1.44
N LEU A 217 1.38 8.75 0.65
CA LEU A 217 1.83 10.06 0.19
C LEU A 217 2.10 10.02 -1.31
N VAL A 218 1.29 10.75 -2.07
CA VAL A 218 1.43 10.94 -3.52
C VAL A 218 1.95 12.35 -3.76
N THR A 219 3.09 12.47 -4.44
CA THR A 219 3.68 13.78 -4.79
C THR A 219 3.90 13.89 -6.29
N SER A 220 3.93 15.11 -6.83
CA SER A 220 4.28 15.35 -8.23
C SER A 220 5.77 15.25 -8.54
N TYR A 221 6.61 14.86 -7.58
CA TYR A 221 8.03 14.60 -7.82
C TYR A 221 8.23 13.31 -8.62
N LYS A 222 9.26 13.28 -9.47
CA LYS A 222 9.65 12.08 -10.20
C LYS A 222 10.29 11.03 -9.28
N ARG A 223 9.95 9.76 -9.50
CA ARG A 223 10.61 8.59 -8.90
C ARG A 223 11.63 8.02 -9.88
N THR A 224 12.84 7.75 -9.36
CA THR A 224 13.92 7.10 -10.11
C THR A 224 14.54 6.01 -9.24
N PRO A 225 14.56 4.73 -9.67
CA PRO A 225 13.89 4.20 -10.87
C PRO A 225 12.36 4.23 -10.75
N LYS A 226 11.64 4.19 -11.88
CA LYS A 226 10.18 4.09 -11.87
C LYS A 226 9.75 2.78 -11.20
N ALA A 227 8.61 2.80 -10.50
CA ALA A 227 8.00 1.56 -10.01
C ALA A 227 7.50 0.73 -11.20
N ASN A 228 7.63 -0.59 -11.14
CA ASN A 228 7.13 -1.44 -12.22
C ASN A 228 5.62 -1.65 -12.06
N ALA A 229 4.83 -1.15 -13.02
CA ALA A 229 3.38 -1.24 -12.99
C ALA A 229 2.82 -2.60 -13.45
N THR A 230 3.66 -3.54 -13.94
CA THR A 230 3.19 -4.89 -14.30
C THR A 230 2.80 -5.67 -13.04
N PRO A 231 1.66 -6.37 -12.99
CA PRO A 231 1.26 -7.14 -11.82
C PRO A 231 2.34 -8.12 -11.33
N PHE A 232 2.36 -8.35 -10.02
CA PHE A 232 3.07 -9.46 -9.39
C PHE A 232 2.43 -10.77 -9.84
N THR A 233 3.26 -11.77 -10.13
CA THR A 233 2.84 -13.10 -10.57
C THR A 233 3.57 -14.19 -9.80
N ALA A 234 3.12 -15.44 -9.95
CA ALA A 234 3.78 -16.60 -9.33
C ALA A 234 5.28 -16.72 -9.68
N ALA A 235 5.67 -16.29 -10.88
CA ALA A 235 7.06 -16.30 -11.33
C ALA A 235 7.97 -15.32 -10.56
N ASP A 236 7.38 -14.35 -9.85
CA ASP A 236 8.11 -13.38 -9.04
C ASP A 236 8.38 -13.89 -7.61
N ILE A 237 7.82 -15.04 -7.24
CA ILE A 237 8.04 -15.67 -5.93
C ILE A 237 9.37 -16.45 -5.99
N PRO A 238 10.34 -16.16 -5.11
CA PRO A 238 11.57 -16.93 -5.05
C PRO A 238 11.28 -18.41 -4.82
N ALA A 239 12.00 -19.29 -5.53
CA ALA A 239 11.91 -20.72 -5.27
C ALA A 239 12.24 -21.00 -3.80
N SER A 240 11.39 -21.77 -3.12
CA SER A 240 11.69 -22.22 -1.76
C SER A 240 12.98 -23.04 -1.79
N PRO A 241 13.93 -22.82 -0.87
CA PRO A 241 15.07 -23.73 -0.76
C PRO A 241 14.54 -25.15 -0.56
N ALA A 242 15.08 -26.10 -1.31
CA ALA A 242 14.75 -27.51 -1.13
C ALA A 242 15.01 -27.91 0.33
N PRO A 243 14.14 -28.74 0.94
CA PRO A 243 14.32 -29.22 2.30
C PRO A 243 15.64 -29.97 2.48
#